data_AF-A0A3D9DCT4-F1
#
_entry.id   AF-A0A3D9DCT4-F1
#
_cell.length_a   1.000
_cell.length_b   1.000
_cell.length_c   1.000
_cell.angle_alpha   90.00
_cell.angle_beta   90.00
_cell.angle_gamma   90.00
#
_symmetry.space_group_name_H-M   'P 1'
#
loop_
_entity.id
_entity.type
_entity.pdbx_description
1 polymer ?
#
loop_
_entity_poly.entity_id
_entity_poly.type
_entity_poly.pdbx_seq_one_letter_code
_entity_poly.pdbx_strand_id
1 'polypeptide(L)'
;MTKIRFLLLLIFIFLSQKTEAQAGPSSDLYKTILAKDSLLFSIGFNTCDIKQYENLLSENLKFYHDKDGISDKAKFLNDLKNGLCKNPEIRQVKRTLVKRSTEIFPLYKNEILYGAVQHGAHIFNEAPGSEQGFARFSNVWELENGDWKLTTSLSFGHRPYSPQQTEISIFDNNIAIESWLKENNIKTLGLGIIEEGKLKQVKVFGEIKNGISAPYNTIFNVASLTKPVTAMVALQLINSGQWNLDEPLYKYWTDPDILKDPRNKKLTTRLILSHQTGFRNWRWQTENKKLKFEFDPGTKYQYSGEGFEYLRKALEDKFKKPLEQLAAELVFRPLNMSNTDYVWSKNTAESRFAIGYDKAGKPYEIVKNKTANAADDLHTTIEDYGNFLVNILNGGGLTENVYQEMFKKQVKTKENKYFGLGFEIYDLGKGDFAISHGGSDSGTQCITFLLPKTKQGILIFTNSDTGYKVYEKLLTHYLGENGKKLIEIETK
;
A
#
# COMPACT_ATOMS: atom_id res chain seq x y z
N MET A 1 59.39 -21.88 37.73
CA MET A 1 58.14 -22.58 38.06
C MET A 1 56.98 -21.63 37.83
N THR A 2 56.42 -21.67 36.63
CA THR A 2 55.44 -20.70 36.11
C THR A 2 54.11 -21.44 35.97
N LYS A 3 53.06 -21.01 36.68
CA LYS A 3 51.69 -21.54 36.51
C LYS A 3 50.85 -20.50 35.76
N ILE A 4 50.58 -20.77 34.49
CA ILE A 4 49.60 -20.07 33.65
C ILE A 4 48.27 -20.83 33.79
N ARG A 5 47.23 -20.15 34.26
CA ARG A 5 45.84 -20.66 34.27
C ARG A 5 45.23 -20.44 32.89
N PHE A 6 44.84 -21.52 32.21
CA PHE A 6 44.00 -21.47 31.01
C PHE A 6 42.53 -21.25 31.42
N LEU A 7 41.92 -20.23 30.86
CA LEU A 7 40.49 -19.93 30.92
C LEU A 7 39.80 -20.67 29.76
N LEU A 8 38.91 -21.62 30.06
CA LEU A 8 38.07 -22.30 29.08
C LEU A 8 36.89 -21.39 28.71
N LEU A 9 36.90 -20.85 27.50
CA LEU A 9 35.78 -20.11 26.92
C LEU A 9 34.83 -21.11 26.23
N LEU A 10 33.66 -21.36 26.83
CA LEU A 10 32.57 -22.13 26.22
C LEU A 10 31.86 -21.25 25.19
N ILE A 11 32.11 -21.49 23.91
CA ILE A 11 31.40 -20.87 22.79
C ILE A 11 30.08 -21.65 22.59
N PHE A 12 28.95 -21.07 23.03
CA PHE A 12 27.62 -21.54 22.65
C PHE A 12 27.32 -21.03 21.24
N ILE A 13 27.45 -21.91 20.25
CA ILE A 13 26.94 -21.67 18.89
C ILE A 13 25.43 -21.89 18.92
N PHE A 14 24.65 -20.81 19.02
CA PHE A 14 23.23 -20.84 18.70
C PHE A 14 23.09 -21.01 17.18
N LEU A 15 22.94 -22.24 16.71
CA LEU A 15 22.39 -22.52 15.39
C LEU A 15 20.91 -22.13 15.42
N SER A 16 20.62 -20.90 15.01
CA SER A 16 19.28 -20.49 14.62
C SER A 16 18.87 -21.30 13.39
N GLN A 17 18.16 -22.41 13.61
CA GLN A 17 17.48 -23.13 12.54
C GLN A 17 16.46 -22.18 11.91
N LYS A 18 16.65 -21.86 10.64
CA LYS A 18 15.63 -21.21 9.82
C LYS A 18 14.48 -22.19 9.67
N THR A 19 13.45 -22.06 10.49
CA THR A 19 12.17 -22.75 10.26
C THR A 19 11.48 -22.02 9.12
N GLU A 20 11.78 -22.39 7.88
CA GLU A 20 10.91 -22.04 6.76
C GLU A 20 9.59 -22.81 6.95
N ALA A 21 8.51 -22.10 7.29
CA ALA A 21 7.20 -22.70 7.56
C ALA A 21 6.57 -23.31 6.31
N GLN A 22 6.98 -22.85 5.12
CA GLN A 22 6.59 -23.44 3.84
C GLN A 22 7.65 -24.45 3.40
N ALA A 23 7.21 -25.63 2.96
CA ALA A 23 8.08 -26.61 2.34
C ALA A 23 8.62 -26.04 1.01
N GLY A 24 9.94 -25.91 0.90
CA GLY A 24 10.58 -25.39 -0.31
C GLY A 24 10.27 -26.26 -1.56
N PRO A 25 10.25 -25.69 -2.79
CA PRO A 25 9.86 -26.41 -4.01
C PRO A 25 10.69 -27.66 -4.34
N SER A 26 11.90 -27.76 -3.79
CA SER A 26 12.81 -28.91 -3.95
C SER A 26 12.63 -29.99 -2.89
N SER A 27 11.87 -29.73 -1.83
CA SER A 27 11.66 -30.68 -0.72
C SER A 27 10.84 -31.91 -1.15
N ASP A 28 11.07 -33.03 -0.48
CA ASP A 28 10.34 -34.27 -0.77
C ASP A 28 8.85 -34.12 -0.50
N LEU A 29 8.48 -33.47 0.62
CA LEU A 29 7.07 -33.20 0.93
C LEU A 29 6.38 -32.38 -0.17
N TYR A 30 7.03 -31.31 -0.64
CA TYR A 30 6.46 -30.48 -1.70
C TYR A 30 6.20 -31.31 -2.97
N LYS A 31 7.18 -32.11 -3.39
CA LYS A 31 7.05 -33.00 -4.56
C LYS A 31 5.96 -34.05 -4.36
N THR A 32 5.88 -34.67 -3.18
CA THR A 32 4.88 -35.70 -2.86
C THR A 32 3.46 -35.14 -2.93
N ILE A 33 3.20 -34.01 -2.26
CA ILE A 33 1.86 -33.40 -2.26
C ILE A 33 1.49 -32.90 -3.66
N LEU A 34 2.43 -32.32 -4.41
CA LEU A 34 2.17 -31.89 -5.78
C LEU A 34 1.86 -33.08 -6.71
N ALA A 35 2.50 -34.23 -6.49
CA ALA A 35 2.17 -35.46 -7.20
C ALA A 35 0.76 -35.97 -6.84
N LYS A 36 0.36 -35.90 -5.57
CA LYS A 36 -0.99 -36.29 -5.11
C LYS A 36 -2.07 -35.37 -5.70
N ASP A 37 -1.83 -34.06 -5.73
CA ASP A 37 -2.69 -33.08 -6.42
C ASP A 37 -2.83 -33.40 -7.91
N SER A 38 -1.71 -33.65 -8.59
CA SER A 38 -1.71 -34.03 -10.00
C SER A 38 -2.54 -35.29 -10.26
N LEU A 39 -2.42 -36.32 -9.41
CA LEU A 39 -3.25 -37.52 -9.52
C LEU A 39 -4.74 -37.22 -9.29
N LEU A 40 -5.06 -36.42 -8.28
CA LEU A 40 -6.44 -36.06 -7.96
C LEU A 40 -7.12 -35.34 -9.14
N PHE A 41 -6.39 -34.45 -9.83
CA PHE A 41 -6.99 -33.53 -10.78
C PHE A 41 -6.64 -33.80 -12.23
N SER A 42 -5.39 -34.11 -12.55
CA SER A 42 -4.99 -34.46 -13.92
C SER A 42 -5.52 -35.83 -14.34
N ILE A 43 -5.64 -36.77 -13.40
CA ILE A 43 -6.23 -38.09 -13.64
C ILE A 43 -7.68 -38.08 -13.15
N GLY A 44 -7.92 -37.99 -11.83
CA GLY A 44 -9.28 -38.07 -11.29
C GLY A 44 -10.26 -37.09 -11.94
N PHE A 45 -10.02 -35.78 -11.82
CA PHE A 45 -10.93 -34.77 -12.38
C PHE A 45 -10.94 -34.74 -13.91
N ASN A 46 -9.79 -34.63 -14.56
CA ASN A 46 -9.72 -34.35 -15.99
C ASN A 46 -10.10 -35.55 -16.85
N THR A 47 -9.88 -36.78 -16.39
CA THR A 47 -10.26 -38.00 -17.13
C THR A 47 -11.47 -38.71 -16.53
N CYS A 48 -12.11 -38.13 -15.51
CA CYS A 48 -13.23 -38.75 -14.79
C CYS A 48 -12.93 -40.15 -14.22
N ASP A 49 -11.68 -40.39 -13.82
CA ASP A 49 -11.30 -41.63 -13.15
C ASP A 49 -11.75 -41.60 -11.69
N ILE A 50 -12.91 -42.19 -11.42
CA ILE A 50 -13.47 -42.21 -10.07
C ILE A 50 -12.65 -43.08 -9.10
N LYS A 51 -11.99 -44.13 -9.58
CA LYS A 51 -11.15 -44.97 -8.72
C LYS A 51 -9.99 -44.16 -8.16
N GLN A 52 -9.48 -43.20 -8.92
CA GLN A 52 -8.43 -42.29 -8.45
C GLN A 52 -8.90 -41.43 -7.27
N TYR A 53 -10.16 -40.99 -7.26
CA TYR A 53 -10.74 -40.29 -6.10
C TYR A 53 -10.99 -41.24 -4.93
N GLU A 54 -11.56 -42.42 -5.18
CA GLU A 54 -11.78 -43.43 -4.14
C GLU A 54 -10.47 -43.77 -3.39
N ASN A 55 -9.35 -43.80 -4.12
CA ASN A 55 -8.01 -44.03 -3.61
C ASN A 55 -7.38 -42.83 -2.88
N LEU A 56 -7.65 -41.58 -3.28
CA LEU A 56 -7.00 -40.40 -2.71
C LEU A 56 -7.81 -39.72 -1.62
N LEU A 57 -9.13 -39.91 -1.58
CA LEU A 57 -10.01 -39.30 -0.59
C LEU A 57 -10.05 -40.16 0.69
N SER A 58 -9.89 -39.51 1.83
CA SER A 58 -10.14 -40.11 3.14
C SER A 58 -11.64 -40.44 3.30
N GLU A 59 -11.95 -41.49 4.06
CA GLU A 59 -13.32 -41.78 4.47
C GLU A 59 -13.95 -40.64 5.28
N ASN A 60 -13.13 -39.81 5.94
CA ASN A 60 -13.58 -38.67 6.72
C ASN A 60 -13.58 -37.35 5.94
N LEU A 61 -13.61 -37.40 4.60
CA LEU A 61 -13.55 -36.22 3.75
C LEU A 61 -14.59 -35.16 4.15
N LYS A 62 -14.14 -33.92 4.29
CA LYS A 62 -14.99 -32.73 4.32
C LYS A 62 -14.68 -31.83 3.13
N PHE A 63 -15.57 -31.79 2.16
CA PHE A 63 -15.48 -30.91 1.01
C PHE A 63 -16.41 -29.71 1.19
N TYR A 64 -15.86 -28.51 1.07
CA TYR A 64 -16.61 -27.26 1.12
C TYR A 64 -16.50 -26.56 -0.22
N HIS A 65 -17.64 -26.26 -0.82
CA HIS A 65 -17.76 -25.52 -2.07
C HIS A 65 -18.57 -24.25 -1.83
N ASP A 66 -18.05 -23.10 -2.25
CA ASP A 66 -18.73 -21.81 -2.07
C ASP A 66 -20.06 -21.69 -2.83
N LYS A 67 -20.26 -22.48 -3.90
CA LYS A 67 -21.49 -22.51 -4.70
C LYS A 67 -22.40 -23.71 -4.40
N ASP A 68 -21.83 -24.86 -4.07
CA ASP A 68 -22.57 -26.13 -3.97
C ASP A 68 -22.71 -26.66 -2.53
N GLY A 69 -22.15 -25.93 -1.56
CA GLY A 69 -22.23 -26.26 -0.15
C GLY A 69 -21.26 -27.38 0.27
N ILE A 70 -21.64 -28.14 1.29
CA ILE A 70 -20.78 -29.12 1.96
C ILE A 70 -21.07 -30.52 1.43
N SER A 71 -20.03 -31.33 1.21
CA SER A 71 -20.14 -32.74 0.84
C SER A 71 -19.16 -33.61 1.64
N ASP A 72 -19.60 -34.81 2.00
CA ASP A 72 -18.71 -35.89 2.46
C ASP A 72 -18.21 -36.72 1.26
N LYS A 73 -17.39 -37.75 1.50
CA LYS A 73 -16.84 -38.60 0.43
C LYS A 73 -17.94 -39.25 -0.42
N ALA A 74 -18.97 -39.81 0.20
CA ALA A 74 -20.03 -40.52 -0.50
C ALA A 74 -20.83 -39.58 -1.41
N LYS A 75 -21.24 -38.43 -0.87
CA LYS A 75 -21.94 -37.38 -1.63
C LYS A 75 -21.07 -36.82 -2.74
N PHE A 76 -19.81 -36.49 -2.45
CA PHE A 76 -18.87 -35.96 -3.45
C PHE A 76 -18.71 -36.90 -4.66
N LEU A 77 -18.48 -38.19 -4.39
CA LEU A 77 -18.33 -39.19 -5.45
C LEU A 77 -19.64 -39.39 -6.24
N ASN A 78 -20.78 -39.37 -5.56
CA ASN A 78 -22.09 -39.47 -6.20
C ASN A 78 -22.36 -38.28 -7.13
N ASP A 79 -22.13 -37.06 -6.65
CA ASP A 79 -22.34 -35.83 -7.41
C ASP A 79 -21.39 -35.75 -8.60
N LEU A 80 -20.14 -36.19 -8.42
CA LEU A 80 -19.18 -36.26 -9.51
C LEU A 80 -19.63 -37.27 -10.57
N LYS A 81 -20.00 -38.50 -10.18
CA LYS A 81 -20.48 -39.57 -11.09
C LYS A 81 -21.73 -39.15 -11.87
N ASN A 82 -22.69 -38.53 -11.19
CA ASN A 82 -24.01 -38.21 -11.77
C ASN A 82 -24.09 -36.81 -12.38
N GLY A 83 -23.14 -35.94 -12.09
CA GLY A 83 -23.01 -34.59 -12.64
C GLY A 83 -21.90 -34.50 -13.67
N LEU A 84 -20.77 -33.91 -13.27
CA LEU A 84 -19.68 -33.53 -14.18
C LEU A 84 -19.08 -34.71 -14.96
N CYS A 85 -19.13 -35.93 -14.42
CA CYS A 85 -18.58 -37.13 -15.06
C CYS A 85 -19.64 -38.08 -15.63
N LYS A 86 -20.90 -37.64 -15.74
CA LYS A 86 -22.00 -38.46 -16.28
C LYS A 86 -21.76 -38.90 -17.72
N ASN A 87 -21.22 -38.02 -18.56
CA ASN A 87 -20.92 -38.29 -19.97
C ASN A 87 -19.47 -37.88 -20.29
N PRO A 88 -18.48 -38.74 -20.00
CA PRO A 88 -17.06 -38.40 -20.19
C PRO A 88 -16.69 -38.07 -21.63
N GLU A 89 -17.35 -38.68 -22.62
CA GLU A 89 -17.02 -38.54 -24.05
C GLU A 89 -17.34 -37.17 -24.65
N ILE A 90 -18.33 -36.46 -24.09
CA ILE A 90 -18.74 -35.11 -24.51
C ILE A 90 -18.26 -34.03 -23.55
N ARG A 91 -17.55 -34.41 -22.49
CA ARG A 91 -17.10 -33.52 -21.44
C ARG A 91 -15.90 -32.71 -21.91
N GLN A 92 -16.00 -31.40 -21.76
CA GLN A 92 -14.96 -30.46 -22.20
C GLN A 92 -14.33 -29.67 -21.03
N VAL A 93 -14.74 -29.98 -19.80
CA VAL A 93 -14.24 -29.30 -18.59
C VAL A 93 -12.86 -29.81 -18.21
N LYS A 94 -11.87 -28.93 -18.23
CA LYS A 94 -10.50 -29.22 -17.78
C LYS A 94 -10.10 -28.29 -16.65
N ARG A 95 -9.55 -28.87 -15.59
CA ARG A 95 -8.95 -28.16 -14.46
C ARG A 95 -7.43 -28.15 -14.58
N THR A 96 -6.83 -26.98 -14.46
CA THR A 96 -5.37 -26.81 -14.55
C THR A 96 -4.88 -26.02 -13.35
N LEU A 97 -3.86 -26.54 -12.66
CA LEU A 97 -3.21 -25.85 -11.54
C LEU A 97 -2.48 -24.60 -12.06
N VAL A 98 -2.72 -23.46 -11.42
CA VAL A 98 -2.04 -22.21 -11.77
C VAL A 98 -0.58 -22.34 -11.36
N LYS A 99 0.32 -22.22 -12.34
CA LYS A 99 1.77 -22.33 -12.13
C LYS A 99 2.23 -21.31 -11.08
N ARG A 100 3.07 -21.74 -10.13
CA ARG A 100 3.58 -20.93 -9.00
C ARG A 100 2.53 -20.43 -8.00
N SER A 101 1.28 -20.91 -8.05
CA SER A 101 0.27 -20.58 -7.03
C SER A 101 0.34 -21.47 -5.79
N THR A 102 1.09 -22.59 -5.85
CA THR A 102 1.04 -23.63 -4.83
C THR A 102 1.97 -23.35 -3.66
N GLU A 103 1.40 -23.39 -2.47
CA GLU A 103 2.11 -23.34 -1.19
C GLU A 103 1.79 -24.61 -0.40
N ILE A 104 2.79 -25.21 0.25
CA ILE A 104 2.64 -26.45 1.02
C ILE A 104 3.25 -26.25 2.40
N PHE A 105 2.46 -26.47 3.44
CA PHE A 105 2.84 -26.29 4.84
C PHE A 105 2.75 -27.63 5.58
N PRO A 106 3.86 -28.16 6.13
CA PRO A 106 3.84 -29.41 6.88
C PRO A 106 3.06 -29.27 8.19
N LEU A 107 2.35 -30.33 8.58
CA LEU A 107 1.66 -30.45 9.86
C LEU A 107 2.34 -31.48 10.73
N TYR A 108 2.79 -31.06 11.92
CA TYR A 108 3.48 -31.90 12.89
C TYR A 108 2.66 -32.07 14.16
N LYS A 109 2.69 -33.28 14.73
CA LYS A 109 2.15 -33.59 16.06
C LYS A 109 3.25 -34.29 16.84
N ASN A 110 3.72 -33.66 17.92
CA ASN A 110 4.88 -34.12 18.69
C ASN A 110 6.10 -34.38 17.79
N GLU A 111 6.41 -33.41 16.90
CA GLU A 111 7.52 -33.46 15.93
C GLU A 111 7.40 -34.53 14.82
N ILE A 112 6.35 -35.35 14.84
CA ILE A 112 6.07 -36.33 13.79
C ILE A 112 5.19 -35.68 12.73
N LEU A 113 5.65 -35.70 11.47
CA LEU A 113 4.89 -35.25 10.32
C LEU A 113 3.65 -36.15 10.17
N TYR A 114 2.46 -35.58 10.27
CA TYR A 114 1.21 -36.33 10.11
C TYR A 114 0.36 -35.80 8.95
N GLY A 115 0.67 -34.61 8.43
CA GLY A 115 -0.13 -34.00 7.39
C GLY A 115 0.56 -32.85 6.67
N ALA A 116 -0.15 -32.24 5.73
CA ALA A 116 0.26 -31.05 5.02
C ALA A 116 -0.97 -30.25 4.57
N VAL A 117 -0.89 -28.92 4.66
CA VAL A 117 -1.85 -28.02 4.04
C VAL A 117 -1.30 -27.56 2.71
N GLN A 118 -2.05 -27.76 1.64
CA GLN A 118 -1.74 -27.29 0.31
C GLN A 118 -2.71 -26.17 -0.05
N HIS A 119 -2.19 -24.99 -0.37
CA HIS A 119 -2.97 -23.84 -0.85
C HIS A 119 -2.61 -23.55 -2.32
N GLY A 120 -3.57 -23.07 -3.11
CA GLY A 120 -3.29 -22.61 -4.48
C GLY A 120 -4.52 -22.19 -5.25
N ALA A 121 -4.40 -22.13 -6.58
CA ALA A 121 -5.49 -21.78 -7.47
C ALA A 121 -5.56 -22.66 -8.72
N HIS A 122 -6.76 -22.79 -9.27
CA HIS A 122 -7.06 -23.55 -10.48
C HIS A 122 -7.82 -22.71 -11.50
N ILE A 123 -7.54 -22.99 -12.77
CA ILE A 123 -8.30 -22.52 -13.91
C ILE A 123 -9.17 -23.68 -14.41
N PHE A 124 -10.42 -23.39 -14.73
CA PHE A 124 -11.39 -24.31 -15.30
C PHE A 124 -11.69 -23.86 -16.73
N ASN A 125 -11.39 -24.71 -17.71
CA ASN A 125 -11.75 -24.44 -19.10
C ASN A 125 -12.97 -25.27 -19.41
N GLU A 126 -14.09 -24.64 -19.77
CA GLU A 126 -15.20 -25.35 -20.40
C GLU A 126 -14.97 -25.36 -21.93
N ALA A 127 -15.95 -25.83 -22.71
CA ALA A 127 -15.87 -26.01 -24.17
C ALA A 127 -15.14 -24.89 -24.96
N PRO A 128 -14.53 -25.17 -26.13
CA PRO A 128 -13.91 -24.14 -26.97
C PRO A 128 -14.87 -22.97 -27.23
N GLY A 129 -14.47 -21.77 -26.79
CA GLY A 129 -15.28 -20.54 -26.91
C GLY A 129 -16.04 -20.13 -25.64
N SER A 130 -15.99 -20.92 -24.56
CA SER A 130 -16.52 -20.54 -23.25
C SER A 130 -15.54 -19.67 -22.45
N GLU A 131 -16.07 -18.84 -21.56
CA GLU A 131 -15.25 -18.12 -20.57
C GLU A 131 -14.62 -19.11 -19.60
N GLN A 132 -13.29 -19.02 -19.44
CA GLN A 132 -12.58 -19.82 -18.44
C GLN A 132 -13.03 -19.41 -17.03
N GLY A 133 -13.07 -20.34 -16.08
CA GLY A 133 -13.33 -20.09 -14.67
C GLY A 133 -12.04 -20.09 -13.84
N PHE A 134 -12.07 -19.46 -12.68
CA PHE A 134 -10.98 -19.43 -11.71
C PHE A 134 -11.53 -19.76 -10.32
N ALA A 135 -10.80 -20.57 -9.54
CA ALA A 135 -11.07 -20.74 -8.11
C ALA A 135 -9.79 -20.95 -7.30
N ARG A 136 -9.82 -20.56 -6.04
CA ARG A 136 -8.79 -20.88 -5.04
C ARG A 136 -9.17 -22.16 -4.34
N PHE A 137 -8.17 -22.84 -3.79
CA PHE A 137 -8.41 -24.01 -2.97
C PHE A 137 -7.47 -24.08 -1.77
N SER A 138 -7.88 -24.86 -0.78
CA SER A 138 -7.03 -25.27 0.34
C SER A 138 -7.36 -26.70 0.71
N ASN A 139 -6.37 -27.57 0.59
CA ASN A 139 -6.45 -29.01 0.80
C ASN A 139 -5.66 -29.38 2.04
N VAL A 140 -6.25 -30.20 2.91
CA VAL A 140 -5.57 -30.85 4.03
C VAL A 140 -5.32 -32.30 3.64
N TRP A 141 -4.05 -32.65 3.53
CA TRP A 141 -3.59 -34.00 3.30
C TRP A 141 -3.11 -34.59 4.62
N GLU A 142 -3.52 -35.80 4.96
CA GLU A 142 -3.06 -36.51 6.15
C GLU A 142 -2.49 -37.88 5.77
N LEU A 143 -1.54 -38.36 6.57
CA LEU A 143 -0.98 -39.70 6.45
C LEU A 143 -1.91 -40.69 7.16
N GLU A 144 -2.67 -41.45 6.38
CA GLU A 144 -3.50 -42.55 6.86
C GLU A 144 -2.84 -43.87 6.51
N ASN A 145 -2.39 -44.62 7.51
CA ASN A 145 -1.67 -45.90 7.33
C ASN A 145 -0.45 -45.79 6.40
N GLY A 146 0.23 -44.64 6.40
CA GLY A 146 1.41 -44.37 5.56
C GLY A 146 1.07 -43.80 4.18
N ASP A 147 -0.20 -43.69 3.81
CA ASP A 147 -0.64 -43.10 2.56
C ASP A 147 -1.21 -41.69 2.74
N TRP A 148 -0.80 -40.77 1.86
CA TRP A 148 -1.38 -39.43 1.82
C TRP A 148 -2.81 -39.45 1.27
N LYS A 149 -3.77 -39.04 2.10
CA LYS A 149 -5.19 -38.92 1.80
C LYS A 149 -5.67 -37.49 1.97
N LEU A 150 -6.55 -37.04 1.09
CA LEU A 150 -7.22 -35.74 1.21
C LEU A 150 -8.37 -35.87 2.21
N THR A 151 -8.26 -35.17 3.34
CA THR A 151 -9.24 -35.23 4.44
C THR A 151 -10.15 -34.01 4.46
N THR A 152 -9.66 -32.85 4.02
CA THR A 152 -10.47 -31.64 3.89
C THR A 152 -10.09 -30.91 2.62
N SER A 153 -11.08 -30.40 1.89
CA SER A 153 -10.84 -29.55 0.74
C SER A 153 -11.83 -28.40 0.69
N LEU A 154 -11.29 -27.20 0.67
CA LEU A 154 -12.00 -25.94 0.50
C LEU A 154 -11.81 -25.52 -0.96
N SER A 155 -12.89 -25.33 -1.71
CA SER A 155 -12.87 -24.79 -3.08
C SER A 155 -13.75 -23.55 -3.14
N PHE A 156 -13.15 -22.38 -3.39
CA PHE A 156 -13.80 -21.09 -3.16
C PHE A 156 -13.30 -19.97 -4.07
N GLY A 157 -14.11 -18.91 -4.20
CA GLY A 157 -13.82 -17.76 -5.05
C GLY A 157 -14.07 -18.03 -6.53
N HIS A 158 -15.06 -18.87 -6.86
CA HIS A 158 -15.36 -19.24 -8.25
C HIS A 158 -15.88 -18.06 -9.07
N ARG A 159 -15.09 -17.58 -10.04
CA ARG A 159 -15.37 -16.42 -10.89
C ARG A 159 -14.87 -16.62 -12.33
N PRO A 160 -15.29 -15.81 -13.31
CA PRO A 160 -14.67 -15.80 -14.64
C PRO A 160 -13.17 -15.48 -14.55
N TYR A 161 -12.37 -16.17 -15.35
CA TYR A 161 -10.93 -16.02 -15.46
C TYR A 161 -10.59 -14.83 -16.36
N SER A 162 -9.73 -13.94 -15.85
CA SER A 162 -9.22 -12.80 -16.61
C SER A 162 -7.76 -13.07 -17.03
N PRO A 163 -7.40 -13.03 -18.33
CA PRO A 163 -6.06 -13.30 -18.85
C PRO A 163 -4.94 -12.42 -18.26
N GLN A 164 -5.27 -11.33 -17.56
CA GLN A 164 -4.29 -10.50 -16.84
C GLN A 164 -3.71 -11.19 -15.58
N GLN A 165 -4.23 -12.35 -15.16
CA GLN A 165 -3.78 -13.07 -13.94
C GLN A 165 -2.82 -14.25 -14.19
N THR A 166 -2.25 -14.40 -15.39
CA THR A 166 -1.49 -15.63 -15.75
C THR A 166 -0.07 -15.74 -15.16
N GLU A 167 0.42 -14.70 -14.49
CA GLU A 167 1.45 -14.85 -13.47
C GLU A 167 0.90 -14.15 -12.24
N ILE A 168 0.81 -14.85 -11.09
CA ILE A 168 0.60 -14.15 -9.82
C ILE A 168 1.76 -13.19 -9.70
N SER A 169 1.48 -11.89 -9.88
CA SER A 169 2.47 -10.84 -9.77
C SER A 169 3.20 -11.01 -8.44
N ILE A 170 4.48 -10.68 -8.40
CA ILE A 170 5.22 -10.66 -7.13
C ILE A 170 4.52 -9.80 -6.06
N PHE A 171 3.69 -8.84 -6.48
CA PHE A 171 2.93 -7.94 -5.60
C PHE A 171 1.59 -8.51 -5.13
N ASP A 172 1.17 -9.65 -5.67
CA ASP A 172 -0.01 -10.42 -5.27
C ASP A 172 0.36 -11.64 -4.39
N ASN A 173 1.66 -11.85 -4.13
CA ASN A 173 2.19 -12.87 -3.22
C ASN A 173 2.98 -12.21 -2.08
N ASN A 174 2.54 -12.40 -0.84
CA ASN A 174 3.16 -11.77 0.33
C ASN A 174 4.63 -12.18 0.55
N ILE A 175 5.02 -13.43 0.22
CA ILE A 175 6.40 -13.91 0.38
C ILE A 175 7.29 -13.32 -0.70
N ALA A 176 6.77 -13.21 -1.93
CA ALA A 176 7.51 -12.63 -3.04
C ALA A 176 7.79 -11.14 -2.83
N ILE A 177 6.81 -10.37 -2.36
CA ILE A 177 7.02 -8.95 -2.06
C ILE A 177 7.99 -8.75 -0.89
N GLU A 178 7.94 -9.57 0.17
CA GLU A 178 8.90 -9.52 1.28
C GLU A 178 10.34 -9.80 0.80
N SER A 179 10.50 -10.77 -0.10
CA SER A 179 11.81 -11.09 -0.70
C SER A 179 12.30 -9.94 -1.58
N TRP A 180 11.42 -9.38 -2.41
CA TRP A 180 11.71 -8.24 -3.26
C TRP A 180 12.09 -6.98 -2.45
N LEU A 181 11.44 -6.72 -1.32
CA LEU A 181 11.80 -5.60 -0.44
C LEU A 181 13.21 -5.75 0.12
N LYS A 182 13.60 -6.96 0.52
CA LYS A 182 14.97 -7.26 0.99
C LYS A 182 16.00 -7.02 -0.11
N GLU A 183 15.73 -7.46 -1.33
CA GLU A 183 16.60 -7.22 -2.50
C GLU A 183 16.78 -5.72 -2.81
N ASN A 184 15.78 -4.90 -2.49
CA ASN A 184 15.80 -3.45 -2.72
C ASN A 184 16.26 -2.63 -1.49
N ASN A 185 16.69 -3.29 -0.42
CA ASN A 185 17.06 -2.68 0.86
C ASN A 185 15.97 -1.77 1.43
N ILE A 186 14.70 -2.19 1.30
CA ILE A 186 13.55 -1.51 1.88
C ILE A 186 13.07 -2.28 3.09
N LYS A 187 13.08 -1.64 4.26
CA LYS A 187 12.76 -2.29 5.53
C LYS A 187 11.25 -2.39 5.76
N THR A 188 10.49 -1.36 5.42
CA THR A 188 9.03 -1.34 5.55
C THR A 188 8.41 -0.76 4.29
N LEU A 189 7.35 -1.39 3.82
CA LEU A 189 6.48 -0.89 2.75
C LEU A 189 5.05 -0.86 3.26
N GLY A 190 4.44 0.32 3.27
CA GLY A 190 2.99 0.51 3.36
C GLY A 190 2.41 0.75 1.97
N LEU A 191 1.32 0.08 1.63
CA LEU A 191 0.65 0.15 0.34
C LEU A 191 -0.86 0.20 0.51
N GLY A 192 -1.48 1.23 -0.04
CA GLY A 192 -2.94 1.32 -0.16
C GLY A 192 -3.36 1.36 -1.62
N ILE A 193 -4.39 0.58 -1.97
CA ILE A 193 -4.95 0.52 -3.33
C ILE A 193 -6.39 1.01 -3.31
N ILE A 194 -6.68 2.01 -4.12
CA ILE A 194 -8.01 2.62 -4.27
C ILE A 194 -8.57 2.22 -5.63
N GLU A 195 -9.76 1.64 -5.63
CA GLU A 195 -10.51 1.32 -6.85
C GLU A 195 -11.98 1.64 -6.64
N GLU A 196 -12.65 2.14 -7.68
CA GLU A 196 -14.06 2.53 -7.63
C GLU A 196 -14.37 3.55 -6.51
N GLY A 197 -13.38 4.40 -6.19
CA GLY A 197 -13.49 5.40 -5.14
C GLY A 197 -13.56 4.81 -3.74
N LYS A 198 -13.01 3.61 -3.52
CA LYS A 198 -12.92 2.96 -2.20
C LYS A 198 -11.51 2.41 -1.96
N LEU A 199 -11.03 2.48 -0.73
CA LEU A 199 -9.78 1.83 -0.32
C LEU A 199 -10.02 0.31 -0.25
N LYS A 200 -9.58 -0.42 -1.29
CA LYS A 200 -9.82 -1.86 -1.42
C LYS A 200 -8.77 -2.71 -0.70
N GLN A 201 -7.56 -2.20 -0.59
CA GLN A 201 -6.45 -2.91 0.04
C GLN A 201 -5.65 -1.95 0.93
N VAL A 202 -5.31 -2.44 2.12
CA VAL A 202 -4.31 -1.88 3.02
C VAL A 202 -3.33 -3.01 3.31
N LYS A 203 -2.09 -2.84 2.87
CA LYS A 203 -1.03 -3.83 3.04
C LYS A 203 0.18 -3.16 3.67
N VAL A 204 0.77 -3.82 4.65
CA VAL A 204 2.04 -3.40 5.25
C VAL A 204 2.96 -4.61 5.32
N PHE A 205 4.19 -4.43 4.88
CA PHE A 205 5.21 -5.47 4.76
C PHE A 205 6.50 -5.06 5.45
N GLY A 206 7.31 -6.06 5.80
CA GLY A 206 8.63 -5.89 6.38
C GLY A 206 8.62 -5.63 7.88
N GLU A 207 9.54 -4.80 8.33
CA GLU A 207 9.87 -4.58 9.75
C GLU A 207 9.93 -3.10 10.10
N ILE A 208 9.18 -2.66 11.12
CA ILE A 208 9.22 -1.26 11.63
C ILE A 208 10.56 -0.92 12.29
N LYS A 209 11.25 -1.93 12.82
CA LYS A 209 12.64 -1.88 13.30
C LYS A 209 13.23 -3.29 13.21
N ASN A 210 14.55 -3.42 13.12
CA ASN A 210 15.21 -4.73 12.96
C ASN A 210 14.64 -5.79 13.92
N GLY A 211 14.14 -6.89 13.34
CA GLY A 211 13.57 -8.04 14.06
C GLY A 211 12.14 -7.84 14.57
N ILE A 212 11.49 -6.72 14.25
CA ILE A 212 10.11 -6.42 14.69
C ILE A 212 9.27 -6.14 13.45
N SER A 213 8.42 -7.11 13.11
CA SER A 213 7.52 -7.05 11.97
C SER A 213 6.60 -5.83 12.03
N ALA A 214 6.34 -5.25 10.87
CA ALA A 214 5.46 -4.11 10.72
C ALA A 214 3.99 -4.54 10.80
N PRO A 215 3.22 -4.08 11.81
CA PRO A 215 1.80 -4.37 11.88
C PRO A 215 1.03 -3.64 10.77
N TYR A 216 -0.18 -4.10 10.45
CA TYR A 216 -1.03 -3.49 9.41
C TYR A 216 -1.31 -1.99 9.68
N ASN A 217 -1.36 -1.58 10.95
CA ASN A 217 -1.60 -0.20 11.39
C ASN A 217 -0.31 0.55 11.73
N THR A 218 0.80 0.21 11.06
CA THR A 218 2.08 0.92 11.19
C THR A 218 1.91 2.42 10.95
N ILE A 219 2.49 3.22 11.84
CA ILE A 219 2.59 4.67 11.69
C ILE A 219 3.85 5.01 10.92
N PHE A 220 3.71 5.87 9.92
CA PHE A 220 4.80 6.41 9.12
C PHE A 220 4.90 7.92 9.33
N ASN A 221 6.12 8.46 9.38
CA ASN A 221 6.33 9.85 8.94
C ASN A 221 6.02 9.89 7.43
N VAL A 222 5.27 10.90 6.98
CA VAL A 222 4.95 11.05 5.55
C VAL A 222 5.52 12.34 4.95
N ALA A 223 6.37 13.03 5.71
CA ALA A 223 7.10 14.19 5.26
C ALA A 223 6.15 15.23 4.59
N SER A 224 6.50 15.66 3.38
CA SER A 224 5.73 16.62 2.61
C SER A 224 4.31 16.22 2.17
N LEU A 225 3.87 14.97 2.37
CA LEU A 225 2.44 14.62 2.26
C LEU A 225 1.56 15.32 3.31
N THR A 226 2.19 15.98 4.29
CA THR A 226 1.53 16.93 5.18
C THR A 226 0.82 18.07 4.43
N LYS A 227 1.40 18.56 3.32
CA LYS A 227 0.88 19.72 2.59
C LYS A 227 -0.53 19.50 2.02
N PRO A 228 -0.84 18.38 1.35
CA PRO A 228 -2.21 18.01 1.00
C PRO A 228 -3.22 18.13 2.14
N VAL A 229 -2.88 17.68 3.35
CA VAL A 229 -3.77 17.74 4.51
C VAL A 229 -3.99 19.20 4.93
N THR A 230 -2.92 20.00 5.01
CA THR A 230 -3.02 21.43 5.32
C THR A 230 -3.82 22.18 4.24
N ALA A 231 -3.65 21.82 2.97
CA ALA A 231 -4.42 22.39 1.87
C ALA A 231 -5.92 22.10 2.03
N MET A 232 -6.27 20.86 2.39
CA MET A 232 -7.66 20.49 2.66
C MET A 232 -8.25 21.22 3.86
N VAL A 233 -7.48 21.50 4.92
CA VAL A 233 -7.94 22.38 6.02
C VAL A 233 -8.34 23.76 5.48
N ALA A 234 -7.48 24.40 4.69
CA ALA A 234 -7.79 25.69 4.09
C ALA A 234 -8.99 25.63 3.14
N LEU A 235 -9.09 24.58 2.32
CA LEU A 235 -10.20 24.39 1.37
C LEU A 235 -11.54 24.14 2.08
N GLN A 236 -11.57 23.42 3.20
CA GLN A 236 -12.78 23.27 4.02
C GLN A 236 -13.25 24.59 4.64
N LEU A 237 -12.30 25.43 5.07
CA LEU A 237 -12.62 26.77 5.56
C LEU A 237 -13.11 27.70 4.45
N ILE A 238 -12.57 27.57 3.23
CA ILE A 238 -13.06 28.28 2.04
C ILE A 238 -14.48 27.81 1.68
N ASN A 239 -14.69 26.50 1.68
CA ASN A 239 -15.96 25.87 1.37
C ASN A 239 -17.09 26.32 2.30
N SER A 240 -16.77 26.55 3.58
CA SER A 240 -17.71 27.08 4.58
C SER A 240 -17.81 28.61 4.59
N GLY A 241 -17.11 29.32 3.70
CA GLY A 241 -17.11 30.78 3.63
C GLY A 241 -16.35 31.49 4.76
N GLN A 242 -15.65 30.75 5.62
CA GLN A 242 -14.89 31.28 6.75
C GLN A 242 -13.49 31.78 6.36
N TRP A 243 -13.01 31.38 5.18
CA TRP A 243 -11.72 31.77 4.62
C TRP A 243 -11.88 32.13 3.15
N ASN A 244 -11.02 33.00 2.63
CA ASN A 244 -11.07 33.42 1.23
C ASN A 244 -9.74 33.05 0.55
N LEU A 245 -9.85 32.34 -0.57
CA LEU A 245 -8.73 31.83 -1.34
C LEU A 245 -7.79 32.94 -1.85
N ASP A 246 -8.35 34.11 -2.16
CA ASP A 246 -7.68 35.23 -2.82
C ASP A 246 -7.52 36.46 -1.91
N GLU A 247 -7.91 36.35 -0.64
CA GLU A 247 -7.69 37.44 0.30
C GLU A 247 -6.20 37.56 0.70
N PRO A 248 -5.63 38.78 0.69
CA PRO A 248 -4.27 39.00 1.16
C PRO A 248 -4.06 38.62 2.62
N LEU A 249 -3.05 37.78 2.87
CA LEU A 249 -2.81 37.18 4.20
C LEU A 249 -2.20 38.14 5.21
N TYR A 250 -1.59 39.25 4.76
CA TYR A 250 -1.04 40.28 5.65
C TYR A 250 -2.09 40.85 6.61
N LYS A 251 -3.38 40.73 6.28
CA LYS A 251 -4.51 41.11 7.14
C LYS A 251 -4.60 40.28 8.43
N TYR A 252 -4.07 39.06 8.40
CA TYR A 252 -4.08 38.12 9.52
C TYR A 252 -2.69 38.02 10.15
N TRP A 253 -1.67 37.85 9.33
CA TRP A 253 -0.31 37.68 9.82
C TRP A 253 0.73 38.07 8.77
N THR A 254 1.82 38.69 9.23
CA THR A 254 3.01 38.99 8.42
C THR A 254 4.26 38.55 9.16
N ASP A 255 5.11 37.76 8.48
CA ASP A 255 6.41 37.36 9.03
C ASP A 255 7.30 38.61 9.26
N PRO A 256 7.92 38.76 10.45
CA PRO A 256 8.80 39.88 10.75
C PRO A 256 9.94 40.10 9.74
N ASP A 257 10.46 39.03 9.11
CA ASP A 257 11.56 39.11 8.15
C ASP A 257 11.16 39.86 6.86
N ILE A 258 9.88 39.84 6.49
CA ILE A 258 9.36 40.48 5.26
C ILE A 258 8.43 41.67 5.52
N LEU A 259 8.31 42.10 6.78
CA LEU A 259 7.35 43.14 7.20
C LEU A 259 7.48 44.45 6.39
N LYS A 260 8.72 44.82 6.02
CA LYS A 260 9.01 46.04 5.25
C LYS A 260 8.96 45.84 3.74
N ASP A 261 8.88 44.60 3.25
CA ASP A 261 8.84 44.31 1.82
C ASP A 261 7.39 44.42 1.32
N PRO A 262 7.05 45.36 0.43
CA PRO A 262 5.66 45.57 0.00
C PRO A 262 5.03 44.35 -0.68
N ARG A 263 5.83 43.39 -1.16
CA ARG A 263 5.34 42.15 -1.78
C ARG A 263 4.60 41.24 -0.81
N ASN A 264 4.76 41.43 0.52
CA ASN A 264 3.96 40.70 1.52
C ASN A 264 2.45 40.88 1.29
N LYS A 265 2.02 42.03 0.75
CA LYS A 265 0.61 42.33 0.47
C LYS A 265 0.05 41.55 -0.71
N LYS A 266 0.89 40.88 -1.51
CA LYS A 266 0.48 40.05 -2.64
C LYS A 266 0.21 38.59 -2.23
N LEU A 267 0.65 38.16 -1.04
CA LEU A 267 0.50 36.78 -0.61
C LEU A 267 -0.97 36.44 -0.34
N THR A 268 -1.47 35.42 -1.02
CA THR A 268 -2.81 34.85 -0.81
C THR A 268 -2.70 33.34 -0.58
N THR A 269 -3.78 32.74 -0.08
CA THR A 269 -3.87 31.28 0.08
C THR A 269 -3.65 30.56 -1.25
N ARG A 270 -4.21 31.08 -2.35
CA ARG A 270 -3.99 30.52 -3.70
C ARG A 270 -2.51 30.43 -4.03
N LEU A 271 -1.76 31.51 -3.82
CA LEU A 271 -0.34 31.55 -4.15
C LEU A 271 0.47 30.60 -3.27
N ILE A 272 0.07 30.40 -2.01
CA ILE A 272 0.73 29.43 -1.14
C ILE A 272 0.45 28.01 -1.59
N LEU A 273 -0.82 27.63 -1.76
CA LEU A 273 -1.22 26.26 -2.10
C LEU A 273 -0.71 25.82 -3.49
N SER A 274 -0.40 26.77 -4.37
CA SER A 274 0.17 26.52 -5.70
C SER A 274 1.68 26.78 -5.81
N HIS A 275 2.38 27.03 -4.69
CA HIS A 275 3.83 27.27 -4.66
C HIS A 275 4.32 28.43 -5.53
N GLN A 276 3.62 29.56 -5.44
CA GLN A 276 3.91 30.81 -6.17
C GLN A 276 4.23 31.98 -5.23
N THR A 277 4.72 31.70 -4.02
CA THR A 277 4.99 32.72 -3.00
C THR A 277 6.24 33.55 -3.28
N GLY A 278 7.19 33.03 -4.05
CA GLY A 278 8.53 33.62 -4.16
C GLY A 278 9.49 33.20 -3.04
N PHE A 279 9.09 32.29 -2.15
CA PHE A 279 9.94 31.81 -1.06
C PHE A 279 10.76 30.57 -1.46
N ARG A 280 11.91 30.38 -0.82
CA ARG A 280 12.62 29.09 -0.85
C ARG A 280 11.82 28.00 -0.14
N ASN A 281 12.26 26.75 -0.24
CA ASN A 281 11.64 25.66 0.50
C ASN A 281 11.69 25.93 1.99
N TRP A 282 12.87 26.31 2.46
CA TRP A 282 13.12 26.60 3.85
C TRP A 282 14.02 27.81 4.04
N ARG A 283 13.76 28.64 5.05
CA ARG A 283 14.52 29.87 5.27
C ARG A 283 15.99 29.62 5.57
N TRP A 284 16.35 28.47 6.15
CA TRP A 284 17.75 28.09 6.38
C TRP A 284 18.56 27.85 5.10
N GLN A 285 17.90 27.77 3.93
CA GLN A 285 18.55 27.74 2.63
C GLN A 285 18.97 29.13 2.14
N THR A 286 18.63 30.21 2.86
CA THR A 286 19.07 31.57 2.56
C THR A 286 20.34 31.91 3.35
N GLU A 287 21.14 32.86 2.84
CA GLU A 287 22.42 33.25 3.43
C GLU A 287 22.31 33.70 4.90
N ASN A 288 21.27 34.46 5.23
CA ASN A 288 21.02 34.99 6.57
C ASN A 288 20.01 34.16 7.38
N LYS A 289 19.57 33.01 6.85
CA LYS A 289 18.55 32.13 7.45
C LYS A 289 17.20 32.82 7.71
N LYS A 290 16.88 33.86 6.94
CA LYS A 290 15.63 34.63 7.06
C LYS A 290 14.70 34.39 5.89
N LEU A 291 13.40 34.60 6.12
CA LEU A 291 12.44 34.57 5.03
C LEU A 291 12.67 35.75 4.09
N LYS A 292 12.72 35.49 2.78
CA LYS A 292 12.81 36.54 1.75
C LYS A 292 12.15 36.09 0.46
N PHE A 293 11.74 37.06 -0.36
CA PHE A 293 11.26 36.82 -1.71
C PHE A 293 12.43 36.72 -2.71
N GLU A 294 12.55 35.60 -3.41
CA GLU A 294 13.45 35.38 -4.55
C GLU A 294 12.86 35.94 -5.86
N PHE A 295 11.52 36.07 -5.93
CA PHE A 295 10.79 36.67 -7.04
C PHE A 295 9.44 37.22 -6.58
N ASP A 296 8.76 37.95 -7.46
CA ASP A 296 7.45 38.54 -7.17
C ASP A 296 6.36 37.46 -7.06
N PRO A 297 5.57 37.42 -5.97
CA PRO A 297 4.51 36.43 -5.81
C PRO A 297 3.57 36.35 -7.02
N GLY A 298 3.23 35.12 -7.44
CA GLY A 298 2.36 34.84 -8.59
C GLY A 298 3.05 34.86 -9.96
N THR A 299 4.35 35.14 -10.05
CA THR A 299 5.05 35.23 -11.35
C THR A 299 5.78 33.95 -11.76
N LYS A 300 6.13 33.07 -10.81
CA LYS A 300 6.86 31.82 -11.05
C LYS A 300 6.45 30.74 -10.05
N TYR A 301 6.78 29.49 -10.39
CA TYR A 301 6.72 28.35 -9.48
C TYR A 301 8.03 28.18 -8.71
N GLN A 302 7.93 27.98 -7.40
CA GLN A 302 9.02 27.48 -6.56
C GLN A 302 8.44 26.76 -5.34
N TYR A 303 8.74 25.46 -5.23
CA TYR A 303 8.28 24.62 -4.12
C TYR A 303 8.71 25.22 -2.78
N SER A 304 7.73 25.43 -1.88
CA SER A 304 7.93 26.18 -0.64
C SER A 304 7.19 25.60 0.56
N GLY A 305 7.94 25.02 1.51
CA GLY A 305 7.48 24.69 2.86
C GLY A 305 7.22 25.93 3.71
N GLU A 306 8.08 26.96 3.60
CA GLU A 306 7.86 28.27 4.25
C GLU A 306 6.54 28.92 3.84
N GLY A 307 6.10 28.74 2.59
CA GLY A 307 4.78 29.18 2.15
C GLY A 307 3.66 28.54 2.97
N PHE A 308 3.71 27.22 3.16
CA PHE A 308 2.73 26.49 3.95
C PHE A 308 2.79 26.87 5.45
N GLU A 309 3.98 27.09 6.01
CA GLU A 309 4.13 27.63 7.37
C GLU A 309 3.57 29.04 7.52
N TYR A 310 3.73 29.90 6.50
CA TYR A 310 3.09 31.20 6.46
C TYR A 310 1.56 31.08 6.52
N LEU A 311 0.99 30.16 5.74
CA LEU A 311 -0.46 29.89 5.76
C LEU A 311 -0.91 29.37 7.13
N ARG A 312 -0.14 28.48 7.75
CA ARG A 312 -0.41 28.02 9.12
C ARG A 312 -0.54 29.20 10.07
N LYS A 313 0.46 30.09 10.11
CA LYS A 313 0.44 31.24 11.01
C LYS A 313 -0.75 32.17 10.75
N ALA A 314 -1.11 32.41 9.48
CA ALA A 314 -2.28 33.20 9.13
C ALA A 314 -3.61 32.55 9.57
N LEU A 315 -3.74 31.22 9.41
CA LEU A 315 -4.90 30.47 9.87
C LEU A 315 -4.99 30.47 11.40
N GLU A 316 -3.89 30.15 12.09
CA GLU A 316 -3.83 30.13 13.55
C GLU A 316 -4.15 31.50 14.15
N ASP A 317 -3.65 32.59 13.54
CA ASP A 317 -3.98 33.94 13.99
C ASP A 317 -5.46 34.28 13.77
N LYS A 318 -6.04 33.98 12.60
CA LYS A 318 -7.46 34.30 12.37
C LYS A 318 -8.39 33.50 13.29
N PHE A 319 -8.17 32.19 13.39
CA PHE A 319 -9.10 31.29 14.08
C PHE A 319 -8.79 31.12 15.57
N LYS A 320 -7.64 31.63 16.04
CA LYS A 320 -7.14 31.46 17.41
C LYS A 320 -7.16 29.99 17.86
N LYS A 321 -6.88 29.09 16.90
CA LYS A 321 -6.79 27.64 17.05
C LYS A 321 -5.51 27.15 16.40
N PRO A 322 -4.77 26.23 17.02
CA PRO A 322 -3.57 25.68 16.40
C PRO A 322 -3.95 24.75 15.24
N LEU A 323 -3.03 24.55 14.28
CA LEU A 323 -3.31 23.78 13.05
C LEU A 323 -3.83 22.38 13.33
N GLU A 324 -3.26 21.67 14.31
CA GLU A 324 -3.67 20.33 14.69
C GLU A 324 -5.13 20.27 15.11
N GLN A 325 -5.64 21.32 15.77
CA GLN A 325 -7.04 21.39 16.15
C GLN A 325 -7.93 21.62 14.92
N LEU A 326 -7.54 22.53 14.02
CA LEU A 326 -8.27 22.78 12.77
C LEU A 326 -8.32 21.51 11.91
N ALA A 327 -7.22 20.79 11.77
CA ALA A 327 -7.16 19.53 11.03
C ALA A 327 -7.98 18.43 11.70
N ALA A 328 -7.93 18.31 13.03
CA ALA A 328 -8.75 17.34 13.76
C ALA A 328 -10.25 17.61 13.60
N GLU A 329 -10.67 18.88 13.59
CA GLU A 329 -12.06 19.30 13.39
C GLU A 329 -12.55 19.08 11.95
N LEU A 330 -11.76 19.50 10.97
CA LEU A 330 -12.21 19.63 9.58
C LEU A 330 -11.86 18.44 8.69
N VAL A 331 -10.86 17.63 9.08
CA VAL A 331 -10.34 16.54 8.26
C VAL A 331 -10.32 15.22 9.03
N PHE A 332 -9.61 15.12 10.16
CA PHE A 332 -9.33 13.81 10.75
C PHE A 332 -10.55 13.14 11.37
N ARG A 333 -11.33 13.84 12.21
CA ARG A 333 -12.52 13.24 12.83
C ARG A 333 -13.62 12.91 11.80
N PRO A 334 -13.97 13.79 10.85
CA PRO A 334 -14.94 13.45 9.81
C PRO A 334 -14.56 12.24 8.95
N LEU A 335 -13.26 11.96 8.80
CA LEU A 335 -12.73 10.88 7.96
C LEU A 335 -12.22 9.68 8.75
N ASN A 336 -12.48 9.63 10.06
CA ASN A 336 -12.01 8.57 10.96
C ASN A 336 -10.48 8.34 10.95
N MET A 337 -9.69 9.39 10.74
CA MET A 337 -8.23 9.35 10.74
C MET A 337 -7.67 9.44 12.17
N SER A 338 -7.99 8.44 12.99
CA SER A 338 -7.67 8.41 14.43
C SER A 338 -6.20 8.15 14.77
N ASN A 339 -5.39 7.81 13.77
CA ASN A 339 -3.94 7.54 13.88
C ASN A 339 -3.12 8.59 13.13
N THR A 340 -3.68 9.77 12.92
CA THR A 340 -3.03 10.86 12.18
C THR A 340 -2.84 12.08 13.06
N ASP A 341 -1.60 12.55 13.18
CA ASP A 341 -1.23 13.67 14.04
C ASP A 341 -0.09 14.51 13.41
N TYR A 342 -0.19 15.84 13.57
CA TYR A 342 0.88 16.80 13.21
C TYR A 342 2.03 16.85 14.22
N VAL A 343 1.82 16.28 15.40
CA VAL A 343 2.78 16.37 16.51
C VAL A 343 2.94 15.03 17.18
N TRP A 344 4.14 14.76 17.66
CA TRP A 344 4.40 13.64 18.54
C TRP A 344 3.78 13.91 19.90
N SER A 345 2.70 13.21 20.24
CA SER A 345 2.04 13.34 21.55
C SER A 345 2.37 12.17 22.47
N LYS A 346 1.84 12.18 23.69
CA LYS A 346 1.88 11.01 24.58
C LYS A 346 1.05 9.83 24.07
N ASN A 347 0.13 10.08 23.13
CA ASN A 347 -0.74 9.07 22.53
C ASN A 347 -0.11 8.44 21.28
N THR A 348 1.00 9.00 20.76
CA THR A 348 1.71 8.44 19.62
C THR A 348 2.31 7.08 20.02
N ALA A 349 1.80 6.02 19.41
CA ALA A 349 2.20 4.65 19.71
C ALA A 349 3.54 4.31 19.02
N GLU A 350 4.65 4.69 19.67
CA GLU A 350 6.02 4.44 19.20
C GLU A 350 6.30 2.96 18.89
N SER A 351 5.63 2.05 19.58
CA SER A 351 5.76 0.59 19.38
C SER A 351 5.36 0.11 17.98
N ARG A 352 4.62 0.92 17.21
CA ARG A 352 4.19 0.65 15.83
C ARG A 352 4.66 1.73 14.84
N PHE A 353 5.63 2.54 15.22
CA PHE A 353 6.22 3.55 14.35
C PHE A 353 7.35 2.94 13.49
N ALA A 354 7.29 3.12 12.17
CA ALA A 354 8.36 2.71 11.27
C ALA A 354 9.54 3.68 11.38
N ILE A 355 10.68 3.22 11.93
CA ILE A 355 11.88 4.06 12.00
C ILE A 355 12.49 4.21 10.61
N GLY A 356 13.01 5.40 10.29
CA GLY A 356 13.67 5.64 9.02
C GLY A 356 15.06 5.01 8.95
N TYR A 357 15.48 4.61 7.75
CA TYR A 357 16.82 4.06 7.50
C TYR A 357 17.55 4.82 6.39
N ASP A 358 18.85 5.00 6.58
CA ASP A 358 19.73 5.57 5.55
C ASP A 358 20.00 4.58 4.40
N LYS A 359 20.71 5.06 3.37
CA LYS A 359 21.08 4.23 2.20
C LYS A 359 21.90 2.98 2.54
N ALA A 360 22.62 2.98 3.67
CA ALA A 360 23.41 1.84 4.15
C ALA A 360 22.61 0.89 5.06
N GLY A 361 21.34 1.19 5.33
CA GLY A 361 20.48 0.40 6.22
C GLY A 361 20.72 0.68 7.70
N LYS A 362 21.35 1.81 8.05
CA LYS A 362 21.49 2.27 9.44
C LYS A 362 20.23 3.05 9.86
N PRO A 363 19.68 2.80 11.06
CA PRO A 363 18.50 3.52 11.51
C PRO A 363 18.82 4.98 11.87
N TYR A 364 17.89 5.87 11.55
CA TYR A 364 17.84 7.23 12.07
C TYR A 364 17.21 7.26 13.47
N GLU A 365 17.51 8.31 14.23
CA GLU A 365 16.79 8.59 15.47
C GLU A 365 15.39 9.12 15.17
N ILE A 366 14.43 8.75 16.02
CA ILE A 366 13.06 9.25 15.91
C ILE A 366 13.04 10.70 16.41
N VAL A 367 12.69 11.64 15.54
CA VAL A 367 12.48 13.03 15.89
C VAL A 367 11.05 13.21 16.42
N LYS A 368 10.92 13.54 17.71
CA LYS A 368 9.62 13.65 18.41
C LYS A 368 9.13 15.10 18.45
N ASN A 369 8.83 15.67 17.28
CA ASN A 369 8.41 17.07 17.14
C ASN A 369 7.12 17.38 17.93
N LYS A 370 7.14 18.46 18.72
CA LYS A 370 6.01 18.88 19.58
C LYS A 370 5.23 20.06 19.03
N THR A 371 5.66 20.60 17.90
CA THR A 371 5.06 21.76 17.25
C THR A 371 4.63 21.35 15.86
N ALA A 372 3.39 21.65 15.50
CA ALA A 372 2.87 21.33 14.17
C ALA A 372 3.62 22.12 13.08
N ASN A 373 3.90 21.44 11.98
CA ASN A 373 4.44 22.01 10.76
C ASN A 373 3.40 21.79 9.64
N ALA A 374 3.02 22.84 8.92
CA ALA A 374 2.03 22.77 7.85
C ALA A 374 2.57 22.10 6.58
N ALA A 375 3.88 21.93 6.48
CA ALA A 375 4.57 21.43 5.32
C ALA A 375 5.19 20.04 5.52
N ASP A 376 5.28 19.56 6.76
CA ASP A 376 6.08 18.39 7.14
C ASP A 376 5.64 17.76 8.48
N ASP A 377 6.28 16.68 8.91
CA ASP A 377 6.10 16.06 10.25
C ASP A 377 4.73 15.45 10.57
N LEU A 378 3.83 15.29 9.57
CA LEU A 378 2.62 14.51 9.77
C LEU A 378 2.98 13.03 9.92
N HIS A 379 2.43 12.42 10.96
CA HIS A 379 2.47 10.97 11.17
C HIS A 379 1.09 10.39 10.90
N THR A 380 1.01 9.28 10.16
CA THR A 380 -0.26 8.66 9.76
C THR A 380 -0.10 7.17 9.45
N THR A 381 -1.20 6.47 9.16
CA THR A 381 -1.21 5.08 8.67
C THR A 381 -1.64 5.05 7.21
N ILE A 382 -1.44 3.91 6.54
CA ILE A 382 -1.98 3.70 5.18
C ILE A 382 -3.52 3.79 5.17
N GLU A 383 -4.18 3.27 6.21
CA GLU A 383 -5.65 3.28 6.30
C GLU A 383 -6.18 4.72 6.44
N ASP A 384 -5.64 5.49 7.38
CA ASP A 384 -6.03 6.88 7.62
C ASP A 384 -5.80 7.77 6.39
N TYR A 385 -4.58 7.76 5.84
CA TYR A 385 -4.26 8.57 4.67
C TYR A 385 -4.99 8.06 3.41
N GLY A 386 -5.28 6.76 3.33
CA GLY A 386 -6.14 6.17 2.31
C GLY A 386 -7.57 6.72 2.39
N ASN A 387 -8.15 6.84 3.59
CA ASN A 387 -9.47 7.46 3.79
C ASN A 387 -9.49 8.94 3.36
N PHE A 388 -8.42 9.67 3.65
CA PHE A 388 -8.22 11.04 3.16
C PHE A 388 -8.24 11.13 1.62
N LEU A 389 -7.48 10.26 0.95
CA LEU A 389 -7.41 10.22 -0.51
C LEU A 389 -8.73 9.78 -1.16
N VAL A 390 -9.43 8.80 -0.55
CA VAL A 390 -10.77 8.38 -0.96
C VAL A 390 -11.77 9.53 -0.85
N ASN A 391 -11.69 10.33 0.21
CA ASN A 391 -12.55 11.51 0.35
C ASN A 391 -12.30 12.51 -0.78
N ILE A 392 -11.04 12.81 -1.11
CA ILE A 392 -10.67 13.68 -2.23
C ILE A 392 -11.26 13.16 -3.55
N LEU A 393 -11.06 11.88 -3.88
CA LEU A 393 -11.61 11.27 -5.11
C LEU A 393 -13.13 11.35 -5.22
N ASN A 394 -13.83 11.46 -4.08
CA ASN A 394 -15.28 11.53 -3.99
C ASN A 394 -15.80 12.94 -3.68
N GLY A 395 -15.06 13.99 -4.07
CA GLY A 395 -15.51 15.39 -3.97
C GLY A 395 -14.97 16.16 -2.78
N GLY A 396 -14.19 15.52 -1.89
CA GLY A 396 -13.53 16.18 -0.76
C GLY A 396 -14.47 16.69 0.33
N GLY A 397 -15.78 16.44 0.25
CA GLY A 397 -16.79 17.18 1.04
C GLY A 397 -16.87 18.67 0.69
N LEU A 398 -16.41 19.05 -0.50
CA LEU A 398 -16.38 20.41 -0.99
C LEU A 398 -17.56 20.65 -1.95
N THR A 399 -17.98 21.90 -2.07
CA THR A 399 -18.86 22.35 -3.16
C THR A 399 -18.15 22.17 -4.49
N GLU A 400 -18.92 21.97 -5.56
CA GLU A 400 -18.38 21.75 -6.90
C GLU A 400 -17.37 22.84 -7.31
N ASN A 401 -17.68 24.11 -7.02
CA ASN A 401 -16.79 25.22 -7.37
C ASN A 401 -15.43 25.12 -6.67
N VAL A 402 -15.38 24.81 -5.37
CA VAL A 402 -14.12 24.68 -4.62
C VAL A 402 -13.38 23.41 -5.04
N TYR A 403 -14.11 22.33 -5.28
CA TYR A 403 -13.55 21.07 -5.74
C TYR A 403 -12.87 21.18 -7.10
N GLN A 404 -13.52 21.83 -8.08
CA GLN A 404 -12.92 22.08 -9.39
C GLN A 404 -11.72 23.02 -9.32
N GLU A 405 -11.78 24.04 -8.45
CA GLU A 405 -10.67 24.98 -8.28
C GLU A 405 -9.41 24.31 -7.70
N MET A 406 -9.58 23.26 -6.87
CA MET A 406 -8.48 22.47 -6.32
C MET A 406 -7.59 21.83 -7.41
N PHE A 407 -8.20 21.42 -8.53
CA PHE A 407 -7.52 20.73 -9.64
C PHE A 407 -7.30 21.59 -10.88
N LYS A 408 -7.65 22.87 -10.81
CA LYS A 408 -7.32 23.80 -11.89
C LYS A 408 -5.79 23.97 -11.96
N LYS A 409 -5.25 23.93 -13.18
CA LYS A 409 -3.81 24.15 -13.46
C LYS A 409 -3.42 25.58 -13.08
N GLN A 410 -2.95 25.81 -11.86
CA GLN A 410 -2.58 27.15 -11.37
C GLN A 410 -1.25 27.61 -11.95
N VAL A 411 -0.27 26.69 -12.05
CA VAL A 411 1.06 26.98 -12.60
C VAL A 411 1.66 25.74 -13.25
N LYS A 412 2.38 25.90 -14.37
CA LYS A 412 3.12 24.81 -15.03
C LYS A 412 4.46 24.61 -14.31
N THR A 413 4.78 23.37 -13.95
CA THR A 413 6.04 23.01 -13.29
C THR A 413 7.00 22.32 -14.25
N LYS A 414 6.47 21.54 -15.19
CA LYS A 414 7.19 20.82 -16.24
C LYS A 414 6.26 20.55 -17.43
N GLU A 415 6.78 20.03 -18.54
CA GLU A 415 5.93 19.54 -19.63
C GLU A 415 4.93 18.49 -19.11
N ASN A 416 3.65 18.65 -19.45
CA ASN A 416 2.54 17.82 -18.94
C ASN A 416 2.41 17.74 -17.41
N LYS A 417 3.05 18.63 -16.64
CA LYS A 417 2.96 18.69 -15.17
C LYS A 417 2.70 20.11 -14.68
N TYR A 418 1.73 20.23 -13.78
CA TYR A 418 1.27 21.48 -13.21
C TYR A 418 1.14 21.36 -11.70
N PHE A 419 0.91 22.48 -11.02
CA PHE A 419 0.50 22.50 -9.62
C PHE A 419 -0.89 23.12 -9.50
N GLY A 420 -1.76 22.45 -8.73
CA GLY A 420 -3.09 22.91 -8.34
C GLY A 420 -3.06 23.57 -6.98
N LEU A 421 -4.11 23.37 -6.18
CA LEU A 421 -4.14 23.78 -4.78
C LEU A 421 -3.76 22.59 -3.88
N GLY A 422 -2.48 22.49 -3.52
CA GLY A 422 -1.95 21.44 -2.65
C GLY A 422 -1.55 20.12 -3.33
N PHE A 423 -1.76 19.99 -4.64
CA PHE A 423 -1.44 18.80 -5.42
C PHE A 423 -0.72 19.13 -6.71
N GLU A 424 0.18 18.26 -7.12
CA GLU A 424 0.67 18.18 -8.49
C GLU A 424 -0.43 17.61 -9.40
N ILE A 425 -0.48 18.10 -10.64
CA ILE A 425 -1.43 17.65 -11.66
C ILE A 425 -0.61 17.13 -12.85
N TYR A 426 -0.81 15.85 -13.17
CA TYR A 426 -0.21 15.15 -14.29
C TYR A 426 -1.22 15.11 -15.44
N ASP A 427 -0.92 15.76 -16.56
CA ASP A 427 -1.76 15.73 -17.75
C ASP A 427 -1.55 14.42 -18.51
N LEU A 428 -2.55 13.55 -18.48
CA LEU A 428 -2.54 12.25 -19.16
C LEU A 428 -3.15 12.35 -20.57
N GLY A 429 -3.45 13.55 -21.08
CA GLY A 429 -4.01 13.80 -22.40
C GLY A 429 -5.49 13.40 -22.53
N LYS A 430 -6.13 13.87 -23.61
CA LYS A 430 -7.57 13.60 -23.90
C LYS A 430 -8.53 13.99 -22.75
N GLY A 431 -8.15 14.98 -21.95
CA GLY A 431 -8.92 15.44 -20.79
C GLY A 431 -8.71 14.60 -19.52
N ASP A 432 -7.83 13.61 -19.55
CA ASP A 432 -7.52 12.76 -18.40
C ASP A 432 -6.33 13.32 -17.63
N PHE A 433 -6.38 13.21 -16.31
CA PHE A 433 -5.31 13.67 -15.44
C PHE A 433 -5.20 12.77 -14.20
N ALA A 434 -4.02 12.79 -13.59
CA ALA A 434 -3.83 12.32 -12.23
C ALA A 434 -3.44 13.48 -11.33
N ILE A 435 -3.73 13.36 -10.05
CA ILE A 435 -3.19 14.24 -9.01
C ILE A 435 -2.24 13.46 -8.12
N SER A 436 -1.21 14.15 -7.64
CA SER A 436 -0.17 13.53 -6.84
C SER A 436 0.40 14.49 -5.82
N HIS A 437 1.04 13.91 -4.82
CA HIS A 437 2.01 14.62 -4.00
C HIS A 437 3.02 13.59 -3.48
N GLY A 438 4.26 14.03 -3.26
CA GLY A 438 5.33 13.22 -2.68
C GLY A 438 5.68 13.67 -1.26
N GLY A 439 6.39 12.81 -0.54
CA GLY A 439 7.01 13.08 0.75
C GLY A 439 8.42 12.51 0.77
N SER A 440 9.40 13.30 1.18
CA SER A 440 10.79 12.86 1.24
C SER A 440 11.52 13.55 2.39
N ASP A 441 11.90 12.76 3.40
CA ASP A 441 12.83 13.13 4.47
C ASP A 441 13.95 12.10 4.56
N SER A 442 14.93 12.34 5.43
CA SER A 442 15.88 11.30 5.83
C SER A 442 15.14 10.05 6.32
N GLY A 443 15.37 8.93 5.65
CA GLY A 443 14.74 7.64 5.94
C GLY A 443 13.25 7.58 5.65
N THR A 444 12.68 8.50 4.87
CA THR A 444 11.25 8.51 4.53
C THR A 444 11.07 8.80 3.04
N GLN A 445 10.36 7.94 2.33
CA GLN A 445 9.94 8.18 0.95
C GLN A 445 8.49 7.75 0.81
N CYS A 446 7.63 8.70 0.46
CA CYS A 446 6.20 8.50 0.28
C CYS A 446 5.73 9.11 -1.05
N ILE A 447 4.75 8.49 -1.69
CA ILE A 447 4.09 9.05 -2.87
C ILE A 447 2.66 8.56 -2.98
N THR A 448 1.79 9.39 -3.52
CA THR A 448 0.38 9.03 -3.77
C THR A 448 -0.06 9.51 -5.14
N PHE A 449 -0.80 8.70 -5.88
CA PHE A 449 -1.45 9.12 -7.13
C PHE A 449 -2.94 8.80 -7.07
N LEU A 450 -3.76 9.74 -7.54
CA LEU A 450 -5.20 9.56 -7.72
C LEU A 450 -5.58 9.89 -9.16
N LEU A 451 -6.47 9.09 -9.73
CA LEU A 451 -7.07 9.30 -11.05
C LEU A 451 -8.57 9.62 -10.87
N PRO A 452 -8.96 10.90 -10.82
CA PRO A 452 -10.34 11.29 -10.52
C PRO A 452 -11.37 10.69 -11.46
N LYS A 453 -11.06 10.61 -12.77
CA LYS A 453 -12.00 10.08 -13.77
C LYS A 453 -12.35 8.60 -13.57
N THR A 454 -11.35 7.77 -13.28
CA THR A 454 -11.56 6.31 -13.07
C THR A 454 -11.79 5.96 -11.60
N LYS A 455 -11.68 6.95 -10.70
CA LYS A 455 -11.70 6.78 -9.24
C LYS A 455 -10.72 5.71 -8.74
N GLN A 456 -9.55 5.67 -9.36
CA GLN A 456 -8.44 4.79 -8.97
C GLN A 456 -7.38 5.58 -8.21
N GLY A 457 -6.58 4.88 -7.43
CA GLY A 457 -5.46 5.50 -6.75
C GLY A 457 -4.53 4.51 -6.06
N ILE A 458 -3.38 5.01 -5.69
CA ILE A 458 -2.35 4.25 -4.98
C ILE A 458 -1.63 5.20 -4.01
N LEU A 459 -1.31 4.69 -2.82
CA LEU A 459 -0.41 5.34 -1.87
C LEU A 459 0.67 4.36 -1.44
N ILE A 460 1.92 4.83 -1.44
CA ILE A 460 3.12 4.04 -1.19
C ILE A 460 3.95 4.76 -0.15
N PHE A 461 4.14 4.17 1.02
CA PHE A 461 5.00 4.69 2.10
C PHE A 461 6.16 3.74 2.35
N THR A 462 7.36 4.28 2.48
CA THR A 462 8.57 3.51 2.79
C THR A 462 9.45 4.26 3.77
N ASN A 463 10.19 3.51 4.58
CA ASN A 463 11.07 4.04 5.63
C ASN A 463 12.55 3.97 5.25
N SER A 464 12.91 4.34 4.02
CA SER A 464 14.29 4.28 3.54
C SER A 464 14.61 5.45 2.63
N ASP A 465 15.84 5.99 2.72
CA ASP A 465 16.39 6.98 1.77
C ASP A 465 16.28 6.53 0.31
N THR A 466 16.29 5.21 0.06
CA THR A 466 16.17 4.64 -1.29
C THR A 466 14.79 4.06 -1.59
N GLY A 467 13.79 4.38 -0.75
CA GLY A 467 12.41 3.93 -0.88
C GLY A 467 11.77 4.17 -2.25
N TYR A 468 12.13 5.28 -2.90
CA TYR A 468 11.61 5.64 -4.23
C TYR A 468 11.85 4.57 -5.32
N LYS A 469 12.83 3.67 -5.14
CA LYS A 469 13.13 2.59 -6.10
C LYS A 469 11.97 1.62 -6.32
N VAL A 470 11.04 1.52 -5.36
CA VAL A 470 9.88 0.64 -5.49
C VAL A 470 8.75 1.23 -6.34
N TYR A 471 8.75 2.56 -6.57
CA TYR A 471 7.61 3.26 -7.17
C TYR A 471 7.31 2.79 -8.59
N GLU A 472 8.32 2.72 -9.46
CA GLU A 472 8.11 2.41 -10.89
C GLU A 472 7.37 1.08 -11.09
N LYS A 473 7.82 0.03 -10.39
CA LYS A 473 7.21 -1.31 -10.49
C LYS A 473 5.81 -1.35 -9.89
N LEU A 474 5.61 -0.71 -8.75
CA LEU A 474 4.28 -0.66 -8.09
C LEU A 474 3.27 0.14 -8.92
N LEU A 475 3.68 1.30 -9.46
CA LEU A 475 2.82 2.12 -10.32
C LEU A 475 2.47 1.37 -11.62
N THR A 476 3.45 0.75 -12.27
CA THR A 476 3.21 -0.02 -13.50
C THR A 476 2.28 -1.20 -13.24
N HIS A 477 2.43 -1.88 -12.11
CA HIS A 477 1.59 -3.03 -11.77
C HIS A 477 0.15 -2.63 -11.43
N TYR A 478 -0.05 -1.66 -10.53
CA TYR A 478 -1.39 -1.32 -10.02
C TYR A 478 -2.15 -0.32 -10.88
N LEU A 479 -1.46 0.56 -11.63
CA LEU A 479 -2.09 1.56 -12.49
C LEU A 479 -1.92 1.26 -14.00
N GLY A 480 -1.21 0.20 -14.37
CA GLY A 480 -1.04 -0.22 -15.76
C GLY A 480 -0.44 0.87 -16.65
N GLU A 481 -1.07 1.12 -17.79
CA GLU A 481 -0.64 2.15 -18.75
C GLU A 481 -0.65 3.56 -18.16
N ASN A 482 -1.59 3.87 -17.24
CA ASN A 482 -1.56 5.15 -16.54
C ASN A 482 -0.31 5.26 -15.65
N GLY A 483 0.08 4.18 -14.97
CA GLY A 483 1.31 4.12 -14.21
C GLY A 483 2.54 4.41 -15.06
N LYS A 484 2.67 3.74 -16.22
CA LYS A 484 3.76 3.98 -17.18
C LYS A 484 3.82 5.42 -17.65
N LYS A 485 2.65 6.02 -17.94
CA LYS A 485 2.57 7.41 -18.38
C LYS A 485 3.00 8.40 -17.29
N LEU A 486 2.65 8.15 -16.03
CA LEU A 486 3.12 8.97 -14.90
C LEU A 486 4.65 8.93 -14.79
N ILE A 487 5.24 7.74 -14.92
CA ILE A 487 6.70 7.54 -14.93
C ILE A 487 7.34 8.30 -16.10
N GLU A 488 6.74 8.23 -17.29
CA GLU A 488 7.23 8.93 -18.48
C GLU A 488 7.25 10.46 -18.29
N ILE A 489 6.18 11.04 -17.73
CA ILE A 489 6.11 12.49 -17.43
C ILE A 489 7.21 12.90 -16.44
N GLU A 490 7.51 12.05 -15.45
CA GLU A 490 8.50 12.39 -14.44
C GLU A 490 9.95 12.25 -14.94
N THR A 491 10.21 11.29 -15.83
CA THR A 491 11.55 10.95 -16.33
C THR A 491 11.99 11.70 -17.60
N LYS A 492 11.05 12.22 -18.41
CA LYS A 492 11.36 13.08 -19.57
C LYS A 492 11.43 14.54 -19.17
#